data_AF-A0AAV9T6P0-F1
#
_entry.id   AF-A0AAV9T6P0-F1
#
_cell.length_a   1.000
_cell.length_b   1.000
_cell.length_c   1.000
_cell.angle_alpha   90.00
_cell.angle_beta   90.00
_cell.angle_gamma   90.00
#
_symmetry.space_group_name_H-M   'P 1'
#
loop_
_entity.id
_entity.type
_entity.pdbx_description
1 polymer ?
#
loop_
_entity_poly.entity_id
_entity_poly.type
_entity_poly.pdbx_seq_one_letter_code
_entity_poly.pdbx_strand_id
1 'polypeptide(L)'
;MTSARSQPTSLAELNRVFWDANVDTFWQQDWLKTFVDQLTRFLRTQAPNLGLRPRDPANPVRLLDYACAYGGASWALAPFVDEILGIDVAPAIVGRFNDCAARLGYSPAQAHAVAGDLTADGSMAAEAGFDVVIISMALHHLEDPKRMMELLARRVRPGGVLIAVESVSAMKTQSEAGNLDGDSLGKFEHEVLKTTNRHVVYSKGLFSGWFEEVGCDTERFLYIENVETTTNASAPMLHDVLIIGAGPAGLATATALSRQLYTSVLFDSGLYRNARATTMHNVLGFDHVPPAVFRAKAREDIKARYAESVTFADVEVLKTSKVKEGLFSAEDAEGKTWLGRRLVLATGVTDIMPDIPGYGDCWGHGIFHCLFCHGFEDRGAERVGVLAFGMTGNLKMATHIGHMARPLGEKVTIYTHGNSSLASEISTMDGNPFKLDTRRIAKMRMAGGGGGDEGGHPAGVTLTLDDGEEVTERFLAHGPFTKVNGPFAEQLGLEMAENGDVKTTPPFGETSVPGVYAVGDCGNMVKAVAPAMTSGALCAGGMVVPLQSEPRVGLDAEATEKALG
;
A
#
# COMPACT_ATOMS: atom_id res chain seq x y z
N MET A 1 -2.60 -6.71 -59.78
CA MET A 1 -1.33 -7.29 -59.32
C MET A 1 -1.25 -7.13 -57.81
N THR A 2 -1.75 -8.12 -57.08
CA THR A 2 -1.69 -8.16 -55.62
C THR A 2 -0.27 -8.50 -55.21
N SER A 3 0.39 -7.59 -54.50
CA SER A 3 1.75 -7.77 -53.99
C SER A 3 1.76 -8.99 -53.07
N ALA A 4 2.51 -10.04 -53.44
CA ALA A 4 2.78 -11.16 -52.56
C ALA A 4 3.49 -10.60 -51.31
N ARG A 5 2.82 -10.63 -50.15
CA ARG A 5 3.48 -10.39 -48.86
C ARG A 5 4.52 -11.49 -48.69
N SER A 6 5.79 -11.13 -48.59
CA SER A 6 6.88 -12.05 -48.22
C SER A 6 6.50 -12.74 -46.91
N GLN A 7 6.63 -14.06 -46.85
CA GLN A 7 6.47 -14.77 -45.59
C GLN A 7 7.61 -14.36 -44.64
N PRO A 8 7.34 -14.21 -43.32
CA PRO A 8 8.37 -13.88 -42.34
C PRO A 8 9.51 -14.91 -42.38
N THR A 9 10.76 -14.44 -42.32
CA THR A 9 11.95 -15.28 -42.52
C THR A 9 12.77 -15.55 -41.25
N SER A 10 12.49 -14.86 -40.14
CA SER A 10 13.12 -15.08 -38.83
C SER A 10 12.10 -15.06 -37.69
N LEU A 11 12.48 -15.60 -36.52
CA LEU A 11 11.64 -15.58 -35.33
C LEU A 11 11.38 -14.16 -34.82
N ALA A 12 12.36 -13.27 -34.94
CA ALA A 12 12.20 -11.85 -34.62
C ALA A 12 11.12 -11.20 -35.53
N GLU A 13 11.11 -11.54 -36.82
CA GLU A 13 10.08 -11.04 -37.75
C GLU A 13 8.69 -11.61 -37.45
N LEU A 14 8.62 -12.88 -37.04
CA LEU A 14 7.37 -13.51 -36.58
C LEU A 14 6.83 -12.85 -35.31
N ASN A 15 7.69 -12.63 -34.31
CA ASN A 15 7.32 -11.93 -33.07
C ASN A 15 6.85 -10.51 -33.37
N ARG A 16 7.56 -9.76 -34.22
CA ARG A 16 7.16 -8.43 -34.66
C ARG A 16 5.74 -8.42 -35.24
N VAL A 17 5.48 -9.29 -36.23
CA VAL A 17 4.16 -9.36 -36.89
C VAL A 17 3.06 -9.73 -35.89
N PHE A 18 3.33 -10.65 -34.96
CA PHE A 18 2.37 -11.05 -33.95
C PHE A 18 2.04 -9.90 -32.99
N TRP A 19 3.06 -9.25 -32.42
CA TRP A 19 2.88 -8.18 -31.44
C TRP A 19 2.28 -6.92 -32.05
N ASP A 20 2.60 -6.60 -33.31
CA ASP A 20 1.94 -5.53 -34.06
C ASP A 20 0.43 -5.78 -34.20
N ALA A 21 0.00 -7.05 -34.34
CA ALA A 21 -1.40 -7.42 -34.51
C ALA A 21 -2.18 -7.59 -33.20
N ASN A 22 -1.50 -7.82 -32.07
CA ASN A 22 -2.13 -8.19 -30.78
C ASN A 22 -1.87 -7.16 -29.67
N VAL A 23 -1.46 -5.94 -30.04
CA VAL A 23 -1.12 -4.86 -29.10
C VAL A 23 -2.25 -4.51 -28.12
N ASP A 24 -3.52 -4.74 -28.47
CA ASP A 24 -4.65 -4.39 -27.59
C ASP A 24 -5.19 -5.56 -26.76
N THR A 25 -5.00 -6.80 -27.21
CA THR A 25 -5.67 -7.99 -26.64
C THR A 25 -4.83 -8.68 -25.58
N PHE A 26 -3.51 -8.74 -25.76
CA PHE A 26 -2.63 -9.42 -24.81
C PHE A 26 -2.61 -8.75 -23.44
N TRP A 27 -2.60 -7.41 -23.41
CA TRP A 27 -2.49 -6.63 -22.16
C TRP A 27 -3.78 -6.51 -21.36
N GLN A 28 -4.89 -7.07 -21.86
CA GLN A 28 -6.14 -7.15 -21.11
C GLN A 28 -6.20 -8.36 -20.17
N GLN A 29 -5.24 -9.29 -20.29
CA GLN A 29 -5.23 -10.54 -19.54
C GLN A 29 -4.88 -10.30 -18.07
N ASP A 30 -5.68 -10.88 -17.17
CA ASP A 30 -5.56 -10.60 -15.73
C ASP A 30 -4.24 -11.13 -15.13
N TRP A 31 -3.76 -12.29 -15.57
CA TRP A 31 -2.47 -12.84 -15.12
C TRP A 31 -1.30 -11.89 -15.40
N LEU A 32 -1.41 -11.11 -16.47
CA LEU A 32 -0.36 -10.20 -16.90
C LEU A 32 -0.31 -8.93 -16.04
N LYS A 33 -1.48 -8.46 -15.57
CA LYS A 33 -1.57 -7.39 -14.56
C LYS A 33 -0.94 -7.87 -13.24
N THR A 34 -1.32 -9.07 -12.78
CA THR A 34 -0.74 -9.69 -11.58
C THR A 34 0.78 -9.84 -11.70
N PHE A 35 1.27 -10.33 -12.83
CA PHE A 35 2.70 -10.47 -13.08
C PHE A 35 3.43 -9.11 -13.05
N VAL A 36 2.88 -8.08 -13.69
CA VAL A 36 3.48 -6.74 -13.71
C VAL A 36 3.51 -6.11 -12.32
N ASP A 37 2.49 -6.36 -11.49
CA ASP A 37 2.47 -5.91 -10.10
C ASP A 37 3.49 -6.66 -9.23
N GLN A 38 3.64 -7.97 -9.42
CA GLN A 38 4.68 -8.77 -8.76
C GLN A 38 6.08 -8.29 -9.18
N LEU A 39 6.31 -8.12 -10.48
CA LEU A 39 7.55 -7.60 -11.05
C LEU A 39 7.86 -6.20 -10.49
N THR A 40 6.86 -5.32 -10.42
CA THR A 40 7.01 -3.96 -9.90
C THR A 40 7.40 -3.96 -8.43
N ARG A 41 6.69 -4.72 -7.59
CA ARG A 41 7.01 -4.86 -6.16
C ARG A 41 8.42 -5.42 -5.97
N PHE A 42 8.77 -6.45 -6.74
CA PHE A 42 10.06 -7.10 -6.66
C PHE A 42 11.19 -6.13 -7.02
N LEU A 43 11.14 -5.53 -8.22
CA LEU A 43 12.19 -4.61 -8.69
C LEU A 43 12.36 -3.41 -7.76
N ARG A 44 11.27 -2.84 -7.22
CA ARG A 44 11.35 -1.74 -6.25
C ARG A 44 11.98 -2.15 -4.93
N THR A 45 11.66 -3.34 -4.45
CA THR A 45 12.23 -3.86 -3.19
C THR A 45 13.71 -4.18 -3.35
N GLN A 46 14.11 -4.70 -4.52
CA GLN A 46 15.50 -5.08 -4.78
C GLN A 46 16.36 -3.95 -5.31
N ALA A 47 15.78 -2.82 -5.77
CA ALA A 47 16.54 -1.70 -6.31
C ALA A 47 17.74 -1.28 -5.42
N PRO A 48 17.63 -1.16 -4.08
CA PRO A 48 18.78 -0.87 -3.21
C PRO A 48 19.86 -1.96 -3.22
N ASN A 49 19.47 -3.24 -3.28
CA ASN A 49 20.39 -4.39 -3.34
C ASN A 49 21.11 -4.47 -4.69
N LEU A 50 20.46 -3.98 -5.75
CA LEU A 50 21.06 -3.78 -7.07
C LEU A 50 21.94 -2.52 -7.11
N GLY A 51 22.09 -1.79 -6.00
CA GLY A 51 22.89 -0.57 -5.94
C GLY A 51 22.21 0.67 -6.52
N LEU A 52 20.92 0.58 -6.86
CA LEU A 52 20.12 1.70 -7.32
C LEU A 52 19.68 2.54 -6.12
N ARG A 53 19.83 3.86 -6.25
CA ARG A 53 19.50 4.83 -5.21
C ARG A 53 18.42 5.78 -5.74
N PRO A 54 17.66 6.45 -4.86
CA PRO A 54 16.81 7.55 -5.27
C PRO A 54 17.60 8.57 -6.10
N ARG A 55 16.95 9.17 -7.11
CA ARG A 55 17.58 10.05 -8.11
C ARG A 55 18.51 11.09 -7.49
N ASP A 56 19.73 11.17 -8.01
CA ASP A 56 20.74 12.18 -7.67
C ASP A 56 21.02 13.03 -8.93
N PRO A 57 20.64 14.32 -8.95
CA PRO A 57 20.88 15.19 -10.11
C PRO A 57 22.35 15.30 -10.53
N ALA A 58 23.30 14.99 -9.64
CA ALA A 58 24.73 14.99 -9.96
C ALA A 58 25.21 13.73 -10.69
N ASN A 59 24.44 12.64 -10.62
CA ASN A 59 24.80 11.33 -11.16
C ASN A 59 23.58 10.66 -11.82
N PRO A 60 23.18 11.09 -13.03
CA PRO A 60 21.98 10.56 -13.69
C PRO A 60 22.16 9.08 -14.04
N VAL A 61 21.10 8.30 -13.83
CA VAL A 61 21.08 6.85 -14.04
C VAL A 61 20.30 6.51 -15.32
N ARG A 62 20.94 5.76 -16.22
CA ARG A 62 20.39 5.37 -17.52
C ARG A 62 19.96 3.89 -17.53
N LEU A 63 18.70 3.65 -17.88
CA LEU A 63 18.09 2.33 -18.03
C LEU A 63 17.88 1.97 -19.50
N LEU A 64 18.31 0.77 -19.88
CA LEU A 64 17.89 0.10 -21.10
C LEU A 64 16.92 -1.04 -20.77
N ASP A 65 15.71 -1.00 -21.32
CA ASP A 65 14.70 -2.05 -21.23
C ASP A 65 14.56 -2.73 -22.60
N TYR A 66 15.11 -3.93 -22.77
CA TYR A 66 15.04 -4.68 -24.04
C TYR A 66 13.86 -5.66 -24.03
N ALA A 67 13.13 -5.72 -25.15
CA ALA A 67 11.77 -6.27 -25.22
C ALA A 67 10.85 -5.56 -24.21
N CYS A 68 10.84 -4.22 -24.27
CA CYS A 68 10.28 -3.37 -23.22
C CYS A 68 8.77 -3.50 -23.04
N ALA A 69 8.05 -4.09 -24.00
CA ALA A 69 6.59 -4.08 -24.00
C ALA A 69 6.05 -2.63 -23.82
N TYR A 70 4.99 -2.43 -23.04
CA TYR A 70 4.52 -1.10 -22.63
C TYR A 70 5.31 -0.46 -21.47
N GLY A 71 6.41 -1.08 -21.04
CA GLY A 71 7.30 -0.55 -20.01
C GLY A 71 7.07 -1.06 -18.59
N GLY A 72 6.57 -2.29 -18.40
CA GLY A 72 6.34 -2.84 -17.05
C GLY A 72 7.58 -2.76 -16.14
N ALA A 73 8.75 -3.19 -16.63
CA ALA A 73 10.02 -3.05 -15.94
C ALA A 73 10.49 -1.59 -15.85
N SER A 74 10.38 -0.85 -16.96
CA SER A 74 10.68 0.58 -17.03
C SER A 74 9.98 1.39 -15.92
N TRP A 75 8.67 1.24 -15.74
CA TRP A 75 7.89 1.99 -14.74
C TRP A 75 8.11 1.49 -13.31
N ALA A 76 8.48 0.22 -13.15
CA ALA A 76 8.89 -0.31 -11.85
C ALA A 76 10.16 0.38 -11.33
N LEU A 77 11.14 0.56 -12.22
CA LEU A 77 12.45 1.16 -11.91
C LEU A 77 12.49 2.68 -12.07
N ALA A 78 11.48 3.29 -12.69
CA ALA A 78 11.40 4.73 -12.91
C ALA A 78 11.75 5.61 -11.69
N PRO A 79 11.39 5.28 -10.43
CA PRO A 79 11.80 6.06 -9.26
C PRO A 79 13.31 6.14 -9.00
N PHE A 80 14.11 5.26 -9.62
CA PHE A 80 15.55 5.12 -9.39
C PHE A 80 16.40 5.47 -10.63
N VAL A 81 15.77 5.85 -11.74
CA VAL A 81 16.43 6.13 -13.02
C VAL A 81 15.98 7.46 -13.59
N ASP A 82 16.84 8.11 -14.37
CA ASP A 82 16.64 9.45 -14.93
C ASP A 82 16.33 9.41 -16.44
N GLU A 83 16.90 8.43 -17.14
CA GLU A 83 16.69 8.19 -18.57
C GLU A 83 16.30 6.73 -18.80
N ILE A 84 15.24 6.50 -19.57
CA ILE A 84 14.77 5.17 -19.96
C ILE A 84 14.75 5.07 -21.48
N LEU A 85 15.51 4.11 -22.01
CA LEU A 85 15.41 3.66 -23.39
C LEU A 85 14.73 2.29 -23.43
N GLY A 86 13.55 2.23 -24.03
CA GLY A 86 12.92 0.97 -24.40
C GLY A 86 13.34 0.52 -25.80
N ILE A 87 13.54 -0.78 -26.01
CA ILE A 87 13.69 -1.36 -27.35
C ILE A 87 12.71 -2.51 -27.47
N ASP A 88 11.91 -2.50 -28.55
CA ASP A 88 11.04 -3.62 -28.90
C ASP A 88 11.09 -3.87 -30.41
N VAL A 89 10.92 -5.11 -30.84
CA VAL A 89 10.90 -5.44 -32.27
C VAL A 89 9.64 -4.93 -32.96
N ALA A 90 8.54 -4.72 -32.22
CA ALA A 90 7.23 -4.34 -32.73
C ALA A 90 6.96 -2.82 -32.64
N PRO A 91 6.87 -2.10 -33.78
CA PRO A 91 6.55 -0.68 -33.80
C PRO A 91 5.23 -0.31 -33.08
N ALA A 92 4.21 -1.16 -33.10
CA ALA A 92 2.96 -0.89 -32.39
C ALA A 92 3.15 -0.86 -30.86
N ILE A 93 4.00 -1.76 -30.33
CA ILE A 93 4.36 -1.82 -28.92
C ILE A 93 5.17 -0.58 -28.51
N VAL A 94 6.14 -0.19 -29.34
CA VAL A 94 6.91 1.04 -29.17
C VAL A 94 6.00 2.26 -29.11
N GLY A 95 4.98 2.33 -29.98
CA GLY A 95 3.95 3.37 -29.92
C GLY A 95 3.24 3.42 -28.56
N ARG A 96 2.83 2.26 -28.03
CA ARG A 96 2.19 2.18 -26.71
C ARG A 96 3.09 2.57 -25.55
N PHE A 97 4.35 2.17 -25.59
CA PHE A 97 5.34 2.59 -24.60
C PHE A 97 5.44 4.12 -24.57
N ASN A 98 5.61 4.74 -25.74
CA ASN A 98 5.77 6.20 -25.86
C ASN A 98 4.49 6.96 -25.46
N ASP A 99 3.31 6.43 -25.80
CA ASP A 99 2.03 6.96 -25.31
C ASP A 99 1.92 6.86 -23.78
N CYS A 100 2.39 5.76 -23.19
CA CYS A 100 2.41 5.57 -21.74
C CYS A 100 3.36 6.56 -21.07
N ALA A 101 4.58 6.71 -21.59
CA ALA A 101 5.57 7.68 -21.13
C ALA A 101 5.00 9.10 -21.10
N ALA A 102 4.35 9.51 -22.20
CA ALA A 102 3.72 10.83 -22.30
C ALA A 102 2.57 11.01 -21.30
N ARG A 103 1.71 10.00 -21.10
CA ARG A 103 0.62 10.04 -20.10
C ARG A 103 1.13 10.10 -18.66
N LEU A 104 2.27 9.48 -18.39
CA LEU A 104 2.94 9.52 -17.09
C LEU A 104 3.76 10.80 -16.87
N GLY A 105 3.78 11.71 -17.86
CA GLY A 105 4.42 13.03 -17.74
C GLY A 105 5.93 13.04 -18.06
N TYR A 106 6.47 11.99 -18.69
CA TYR A 106 7.86 11.94 -19.13
C TYR A 106 8.04 12.66 -20.47
N SER A 107 9.11 13.45 -20.59
CA SER A 107 9.58 13.94 -21.88
C SER A 107 10.29 12.82 -22.67
N PRO A 108 10.37 12.90 -24.02
CA PRO A 108 11.12 11.92 -24.81
C PRO A 108 12.59 11.79 -24.41
N ALA A 109 13.19 12.83 -23.82
CA ALA A 109 14.54 12.79 -23.28
C ALA A 109 14.66 11.99 -21.97
N GLN A 110 13.56 11.85 -21.21
CA GLN A 110 13.53 11.08 -19.96
C GLN A 110 13.07 9.64 -20.17
N ALA A 111 12.13 9.41 -21.08
CA ALA A 111 11.69 8.06 -21.41
C ALA A 111 11.17 8.00 -22.86
N HIS A 112 11.74 7.11 -23.65
CA HIS A 112 11.18 6.75 -24.96
C HIS A 112 11.57 5.32 -25.33
N ALA A 113 10.83 4.74 -26.26
CA ALA A 113 11.16 3.47 -26.89
C ALA A 113 11.38 3.64 -28.39
N VAL A 114 12.20 2.73 -28.94
CA VAL A 114 12.49 2.63 -30.37
C VAL A 114 12.27 1.22 -30.89
N ALA A 115 11.86 1.10 -32.16
CA ALA A 115 11.72 -0.19 -32.81
C ALA A 115 13.09 -0.72 -33.23
N GLY A 116 13.46 -1.91 -32.75
CA GLY A 116 14.81 -2.45 -32.97
C GLY A 116 14.98 -3.91 -32.57
N ASP A 117 15.97 -4.54 -33.19
CA ASP A 117 16.41 -5.90 -32.88
C ASP A 117 17.92 -5.88 -32.66
N LEU A 118 18.36 -6.21 -31.45
CA LEU A 118 19.78 -6.20 -31.11
C LEU A 118 20.55 -7.38 -31.72
N THR A 119 19.86 -8.40 -32.23
CA THR A 119 20.47 -9.54 -32.92
C THR A 119 20.79 -9.24 -34.38
N ALA A 120 20.17 -8.22 -34.97
CA ALA A 120 20.41 -7.80 -36.34
C ALA A 120 21.68 -6.93 -36.45
N ASP A 121 22.49 -7.14 -37.48
CA ASP A 121 23.66 -6.30 -37.79
C ASP A 121 23.20 -4.87 -38.15
N GLY A 122 23.35 -3.91 -37.23
CA GLY A 122 22.81 -2.56 -37.43
C GLY A 122 23.23 -1.48 -36.42
N SER A 123 22.76 -0.25 -36.68
CA SER A 123 23.15 1.00 -35.99
C SER A 123 22.93 1.05 -34.46
N MET A 124 22.11 0.15 -33.90
CA MET A 124 21.91 0.02 -32.45
C MET A 124 23.06 -0.68 -31.73
N ALA A 125 24.06 -1.16 -32.47
CA ALA A 125 25.29 -1.75 -31.94
C ALA A 125 26.17 -0.76 -31.13
N ALA A 126 25.95 0.55 -31.28
CA ALA A 126 26.79 1.59 -30.69
C ALA A 126 26.32 2.13 -29.32
N GLU A 127 25.06 1.89 -28.94
CA GLU A 127 24.54 2.40 -27.67
C GLU A 127 24.95 1.50 -26.50
N ALA A 128 25.77 2.05 -25.61
CA ALA A 128 26.31 1.40 -24.42
C ALA A 128 26.45 2.41 -23.28
N GLY A 129 26.95 1.96 -22.13
CA GLY A 129 27.17 2.81 -20.96
C GLY A 129 25.91 3.00 -20.10
N PHE A 130 24.99 2.04 -20.14
CA PHE A 130 23.80 2.04 -19.28
C PHE A 130 24.19 1.60 -17.87
N ASP A 131 23.57 2.24 -16.87
CA ASP A 131 23.67 1.85 -15.47
C ASP A 131 22.91 0.56 -15.20
N VAL A 132 21.77 0.41 -15.86
CA VAL A 132 20.88 -0.74 -15.73
C VAL A 132 20.48 -1.21 -17.12
N VAL A 133 20.62 -2.50 -17.37
CA VAL A 133 20.05 -3.16 -18.55
C VAL A 133 19.10 -4.24 -18.04
N ILE A 134 17.86 -4.27 -18.53
CA ILE A 134 16.87 -5.27 -18.16
C ILE A 134 16.27 -5.95 -19.39
N ILE A 135 16.01 -7.24 -19.26
CA ILE A 135 15.15 -8.03 -20.14
C ILE A 135 14.19 -8.85 -19.28
N SER A 136 12.91 -8.88 -19.64
CA SER A 136 11.87 -9.54 -18.83
C SER A 136 10.95 -10.39 -19.68
N MET A 137 10.84 -11.68 -19.36
CA MET A 137 9.93 -12.66 -19.98
C MET A 137 10.02 -12.69 -21.51
N ALA A 138 11.23 -12.58 -22.04
CA ALA A 138 11.47 -12.48 -23.48
C ALA A 138 12.56 -13.43 -23.99
N LEU A 139 13.43 -13.97 -23.13
CA LEU A 139 14.56 -14.80 -23.58
C LEU A 139 14.06 -16.08 -24.25
N HIS A 140 12.97 -16.66 -23.75
CA HIS A 140 12.35 -17.86 -24.33
C HIS A 140 11.71 -17.64 -25.71
N HIS A 141 11.59 -16.39 -26.17
CA HIS A 141 11.08 -16.04 -27.50
C HIS A 141 12.19 -15.72 -28.51
N LEU A 142 13.47 -15.85 -28.14
CA LEU A 142 14.63 -15.55 -28.97
C LEU A 142 15.31 -16.83 -29.49
N GLU A 143 15.88 -16.74 -30.70
CA GLU A 143 16.59 -17.86 -31.34
C GLU A 143 17.88 -18.22 -30.60
N ASP A 144 18.60 -17.21 -30.12
CA ASP A 144 19.85 -17.36 -29.36
C ASP A 144 19.82 -16.50 -28.08
N PRO A 145 19.22 -17.00 -26.99
CA PRO A 145 19.13 -16.30 -25.72
C PRO A 145 20.50 -16.00 -25.10
N LYS A 146 21.47 -16.89 -25.32
CA LYS A 146 22.84 -16.71 -24.83
C LYS A 146 23.49 -15.52 -25.53
N ARG A 147 23.41 -15.46 -26.86
CA ARG A 147 23.91 -14.33 -27.63
C ARG A 147 23.24 -13.02 -27.22
N MET A 148 21.95 -13.05 -26.89
CA MET A 148 21.25 -11.88 -26.35
C MET A 148 21.87 -11.42 -25.03
N MET A 149 22.12 -12.33 -24.09
CA MET A 149 22.77 -11.99 -22.82
C MET A 149 24.14 -11.33 -23.03
N GLU A 150 24.95 -11.82 -23.98
CA GLU A 150 26.24 -11.19 -24.34
C GLU A 150 26.06 -9.76 -24.88
N LEU A 151 25.05 -9.55 -25.72
CA LEU A 151 24.75 -8.25 -26.32
C LEU A 151 24.26 -7.25 -25.28
N LEU A 152 23.42 -7.69 -24.32
CA LEU A 152 22.94 -6.85 -23.23
C LEU A 152 24.07 -6.51 -22.25
N ALA A 153 24.89 -7.50 -21.87
CA ALA A 153 26.03 -7.30 -20.96
C ALA A 153 27.04 -6.26 -21.49
N ARG A 154 27.33 -6.26 -22.79
CA ARG A 154 28.23 -5.27 -23.42
C ARG A 154 27.74 -3.82 -23.33
N ARG A 155 26.46 -3.62 -23.04
CA ARG A 155 25.84 -2.29 -22.93
C ARG A 155 25.85 -1.75 -21.51
N VAL A 156 26.08 -2.61 -20.53
CA VAL A 156 26.21 -2.24 -19.12
C VAL A 156 27.57 -1.56 -18.92
N ARG A 157 27.59 -0.41 -18.26
CA ARG A 157 28.84 0.26 -17.87
C ARG A 157 29.59 -0.56 -16.82
N PRO A 158 30.92 -0.39 -16.64
CA PRO A 158 31.62 -0.97 -15.51
C PRO A 158 30.96 -0.61 -14.18
N GLY A 159 30.59 -1.62 -13.38
CA GLY A 159 29.87 -1.46 -12.12
C GLY A 159 28.35 -1.27 -12.22
N GLY A 160 27.78 -1.30 -13.43
CA GLY A 160 26.33 -1.33 -13.66
C GLY A 160 25.73 -2.73 -13.47
N VAL A 161 24.41 -2.84 -13.71
CA VAL A 161 23.63 -4.04 -13.43
C VAL A 161 22.94 -4.57 -14.69
N LEU A 162 23.07 -5.88 -14.94
CA LEU A 162 22.24 -6.62 -15.88
C LEU A 162 21.17 -7.40 -15.09
N ILE A 163 19.90 -7.19 -15.43
CA ILE A 163 18.76 -7.88 -14.85
C ILE A 163 18.11 -8.73 -15.94
N ALA A 164 17.96 -10.03 -15.70
CA ALA A 164 17.14 -10.89 -16.56
C ALA A 164 16.06 -11.58 -15.73
N VAL A 165 14.81 -11.39 -16.11
CA VAL A 165 13.64 -12.00 -15.46
C VAL A 165 13.08 -13.06 -16.41
N GLU A 166 13.02 -14.32 -15.97
CA GLU A 166 12.62 -15.43 -16.83
C GLU A 166 12.05 -16.61 -16.04
N SER A 167 11.30 -17.49 -16.73
CA SER A 167 10.79 -18.73 -16.14
C SER A 167 11.90 -19.78 -15.97
N VAL A 168 12.19 -20.15 -14.72
CA VAL A 168 13.28 -21.06 -14.36
C VAL A 168 12.80 -22.18 -13.43
N SER A 169 13.02 -23.45 -13.82
CA SER A 169 12.61 -24.62 -13.03
C SER A 169 13.69 -25.09 -12.04
N ALA A 170 13.28 -25.33 -10.79
CA ALA A 170 14.12 -25.91 -9.73
C ALA A 170 14.35 -27.43 -9.88
N MET A 171 13.51 -28.15 -10.64
CA MET A 171 13.50 -29.62 -10.69
C MET A 171 14.41 -30.25 -11.76
N LYS A 172 15.01 -29.46 -12.66
CA LYS A 172 15.87 -29.98 -13.74
C LYS A 172 17.35 -29.75 -13.43
N THR A 173 18.12 -30.83 -13.26
CA THR A 173 19.48 -30.80 -12.71
C THR A 173 20.64 -30.80 -13.71
N GLN A 174 20.44 -30.90 -15.03
CA GLN A 174 21.51 -30.67 -16.03
C GLN A 174 20.99 -30.45 -17.47
N SER A 175 21.61 -29.47 -18.15
CA SER A 175 21.72 -29.20 -19.61
C SER A 175 20.57 -29.50 -20.60
N GLU A 176 19.30 -29.25 -20.29
CA GLU A 176 18.23 -29.36 -21.31
C GLU A 176 17.25 -28.17 -21.28
N ALA A 177 17.15 -27.47 -22.42
CA ALA A 177 15.97 -26.70 -22.80
C ALA A 177 14.87 -27.72 -23.17
N GLY A 178 13.99 -28.04 -22.23
CA GLY A 178 12.83 -28.91 -22.51
C GLY A 178 11.63 -28.08 -22.95
N ASN A 179 10.98 -28.47 -24.04
CA ASN A 179 9.63 -27.98 -24.34
C ASN A 179 8.68 -28.35 -23.19
N LEU A 180 7.73 -27.48 -22.89
CA LEU A 180 6.57 -27.82 -22.06
C LEU A 180 5.71 -28.82 -22.85
N ASP A 181 5.58 -30.06 -22.36
CA ASP A 181 4.53 -30.97 -22.85
C ASP A 181 3.18 -30.42 -22.37
N GLY A 182 2.25 -30.21 -23.32
CA GLY A 182 0.96 -29.52 -23.12
C GLY A 182 0.03 -30.10 -22.05
N ASP A 183 0.32 -31.29 -21.51
CA ASP A 183 -0.49 -31.93 -20.46
C ASP A 183 -0.20 -31.42 -19.04
N SER A 184 0.82 -30.58 -18.82
CA SER A 184 1.24 -30.14 -17.48
C SER A 184 0.75 -28.75 -17.06
N LEU A 185 0.02 -28.02 -17.93
CA LEU A 185 -0.53 -26.69 -17.66
C LEU A 185 -2.04 -26.70 -17.96
N GLY A 186 -2.86 -26.80 -16.92
CA GLY A 186 -4.32 -26.90 -17.06
C GLY A 186 -4.94 -25.71 -17.81
N LYS A 187 -6.02 -25.99 -18.56
CA LYS A 187 -7.11 -25.16 -19.15
C LYS A 187 -6.88 -23.73 -19.69
N PHE A 188 -5.72 -23.09 -19.56
CA PHE A 188 -5.44 -21.75 -20.08
C PHE A 188 -4.83 -21.73 -21.49
N GLU A 189 -4.59 -22.91 -22.09
CA GLU A 189 -3.94 -23.03 -23.40
C GLU A 189 -4.71 -22.46 -24.60
N HIS A 190 -6.04 -22.29 -24.55
CA HIS A 190 -6.78 -22.26 -25.81
C HIS A 190 -6.86 -20.93 -26.58
N GLU A 191 -6.31 -19.80 -26.09
CA GLU A 191 -6.35 -18.54 -26.86
C GLU A 191 -5.02 -17.77 -27.06
N VAL A 192 -3.91 -18.15 -26.42
CA VAL A 192 -2.61 -17.44 -26.58
C VAL A 192 -1.57 -18.25 -27.37
N LEU A 193 -1.82 -19.53 -27.66
CA LEU A 193 -0.92 -20.43 -28.42
C LEU A 193 -0.95 -20.24 -29.96
N LYS A 194 -1.21 -19.03 -30.45
CA LYS A 194 -1.03 -18.68 -31.88
C LYS A 194 0.22 -17.83 -32.14
N THR A 195 1.16 -17.80 -31.20
CA THR A 195 2.57 -17.45 -31.50
C THR A 195 3.29 -18.71 -31.98
N THR A 196 4.16 -18.59 -32.96
CA THR A 196 4.96 -19.71 -33.51
C THR A 196 6.10 -20.15 -32.57
N ASN A 197 5.99 -19.98 -31.25
CA ASN A 197 7.14 -19.96 -30.36
C ASN A 197 7.05 -20.94 -29.19
N ARG A 198 8.07 -21.81 -29.10
CA ARG A 198 8.25 -22.81 -28.04
C ARG A 198 8.39 -22.09 -26.70
N HIS A 199 7.44 -22.24 -25.79
CA HIS A 199 7.63 -21.81 -24.40
C HIS A 199 8.61 -22.79 -23.75
N VAL A 200 9.85 -22.35 -23.59
CA VAL A 200 10.94 -23.12 -22.98
C VAL A 200 11.12 -22.66 -21.54
N VAL A 201 11.25 -23.61 -20.62
CA VAL A 201 11.64 -23.33 -19.23
C VAL A 201 13.10 -23.68 -19.04
N TYR A 202 13.91 -22.74 -18.55
CA TYR A 202 15.34 -22.97 -18.33
C TYR A 202 15.59 -23.64 -16.98
N SER A 203 16.65 -24.44 -16.88
CA SER A 203 17.14 -24.87 -15.58
C SER A 203 17.89 -23.74 -14.89
N LYS A 204 17.89 -23.71 -13.56
CA LYS A 204 18.64 -22.73 -12.78
C LYS A 204 20.12 -22.72 -13.15
N GLY A 205 20.74 -23.90 -13.28
CA GLY A 205 22.15 -24.02 -13.64
C GLY A 205 22.48 -23.46 -15.03
N LEU A 206 21.61 -23.68 -16.02
CA LEU A 206 21.79 -23.12 -17.36
C LEU A 206 21.69 -21.58 -17.34
N PHE A 207 20.67 -21.06 -16.67
CA PHE A 207 20.42 -19.63 -16.61
C PHE A 207 21.52 -18.88 -15.84
N SER A 208 21.96 -19.40 -14.69
CA SER A 208 23.09 -18.84 -13.93
C SER A 208 24.41 -18.93 -14.70
N GLY A 209 24.64 -20.01 -15.45
CA GLY A 209 25.83 -20.16 -16.30
C GLY A 209 25.96 -19.06 -17.36
N TRP A 210 24.85 -18.58 -17.92
CA TRP A 210 24.89 -17.45 -18.86
C TRP A 210 25.40 -16.16 -18.22
N PHE A 211 25.09 -15.91 -16.94
CA PHE A 211 25.61 -14.74 -16.23
C PHE A 211 27.12 -14.86 -15.97
N GLU A 212 27.62 -16.04 -15.61
CA GLU A 212 29.05 -16.29 -15.43
C GLU A 212 29.83 -16.01 -16.73
N GLU A 213 29.34 -16.53 -17.84
CA GLU A 213 30.01 -16.44 -19.13
C GLU A 213 30.09 -15.00 -19.67
N VAL A 214 29.15 -14.13 -19.32
CA VAL A 214 29.18 -12.70 -19.69
C VAL A 214 29.90 -11.83 -18.65
N GLY A 215 30.51 -12.43 -17.63
CA GLY A 215 31.33 -11.74 -16.64
C GLY A 215 30.52 -11.03 -15.54
N CYS A 216 29.27 -11.43 -15.32
CA CYS A 216 28.48 -10.94 -14.19
C CYS A 216 28.82 -11.68 -12.90
N ASP A 217 28.77 -10.95 -11.77
CA ASP A 217 28.94 -11.52 -10.43
C ASP A 217 27.75 -12.41 -10.06
N THR A 218 28.00 -13.70 -9.86
CA THR A 218 26.97 -14.68 -9.51
C THR A 218 26.52 -14.63 -8.06
N GLU A 219 27.23 -13.93 -7.17
CA GLU A 219 26.79 -13.72 -5.78
C GLU A 219 25.56 -12.80 -5.70
N ARG A 220 25.19 -12.12 -6.81
CA ARG A 220 24.00 -11.28 -6.94
C ARG A 220 22.87 -11.92 -7.73
N PHE A 221 22.92 -13.23 -7.94
CA PHE A 221 21.85 -13.97 -8.60
C PHE A 221 20.67 -14.22 -7.65
N LEU A 222 19.54 -13.55 -7.90
CA LEU A 222 18.29 -13.73 -7.14
C LEU A 222 17.41 -14.77 -7.85
N TYR A 223 17.44 -16.00 -7.34
CA TYR A 223 16.47 -17.04 -7.72
C TYR A 223 15.23 -16.93 -6.83
N ILE A 224 14.07 -16.69 -7.44
CA ILE A 224 12.78 -16.72 -6.75
C ILE A 224 12.03 -17.93 -7.30
N GLU A 225 11.72 -18.88 -6.42
CA GLU A 225 10.71 -19.89 -6.76
C GLU A 225 9.37 -19.17 -6.85
N ASN A 226 8.67 -19.34 -7.98
CA ASN A 226 7.28 -18.92 -8.08
C ASN A 226 6.46 -19.69 -7.03
N VAL A 227 6.27 -19.10 -5.85
CA VAL A 227 5.36 -19.62 -4.83
C VAL A 227 3.90 -19.48 -5.28
N GLU A 228 3.62 -18.76 -6.38
CA GLU A 228 2.25 -18.40 -6.80
C GLU A 228 1.82 -18.81 -8.22
N THR A 229 2.59 -19.61 -8.99
CA THR A 229 2.10 -20.13 -10.31
C THR A 229 1.93 -21.64 -10.39
N THR A 230 2.16 -22.37 -9.30
CA THR A 230 1.77 -23.78 -9.18
C THR A 230 0.96 -23.97 -7.91
N THR A 231 -0.26 -23.42 -7.89
CA THR A 231 -1.32 -23.97 -7.06
C THR A 231 -2.56 -24.16 -7.93
N ASN A 232 -2.70 -25.39 -8.43
CA ASN A 232 -3.97 -26.10 -8.27
C ASN A 232 -4.52 -25.69 -6.90
N ALA A 233 -5.73 -25.12 -6.85
CA ALA A 233 -6.47 -24.75 -5.64
C ALA A 233 -5.93 -25.46 -4.38
N SER A 234 -4.89 -24.89 -3.77
CA SER A 234 -4.29 -25.45 -2.58
C SER A 234 -5.14 -24.94 -1.44
N ALA A 235 -5.59 -25.84 -0.57
CA ALA A 235 -6.40 -25.48 0.58
C ALA A 235 -5.79 -24.26 1.32
N PRO A 236 -6.61 -23.25 1.68
CA PRO A 236 -6.11 -21.98 2.24
C PRO A 236 -5.32 -22.21 3.54
N MET A 237 -4.03 -21.85 3.59
CA MET A 237 -3.21 -22.06 4.79
C MET A 237 -3.87 -21.48 6.04
N LEU A 238 -3.99 -22.30 7.09
CA LEU A 238 -4.59 -21.92 8.37
C LEU A 238 -3.58 -21.11 9.20
N HIS A 239 -3.97 -19.93 9.67
CA HIS A 239 -3.18 -19.11 10.61
C HIS A 239 -3.75 -19.15 12.03
N ASP A 240 -2.98 -18.72 13.03
CA ASP A 240 -3.54 -18.54 14.38
C ASP A 240 -4.47 -17.33 14.43
N VAL A 241 -4.11 -16.23 13.75
CA VAL A 241 -4.83 -14.95 13.84
C VAL A 241 -4.90 -14.22 12.51
N LEU A 242 -6.11 -13.79 12.12
CA LEU A 242 -6.32 -12.79 11.06
C LEU A 242 -6.46 -11.40 11.71
N ILE A 243 -5.66 -10.43 11.29
CA ILE A 243 -5.67 -9.06 11.83
C ILE A 243 -6.04 -8.07 10.73
N ILE A 244 -7.24 -7.51 10.78
CA ILE A 244 -7.74 -6.58 9.77
C ILE A 244 -7.42 -5.15 10.17
N GLY A 245 -6.35 -4.61 9.58
CA GLY A 245 -5.90 -3.24 9.75
C GLY A 245 -4.48 -3.16 10.31
N ALA A 246 -3.55 -2.58 9.55
CA ALA A 246 -2.15 -2.39 9.96
C ALA A 246 -1.85 -0.97 10.47
N GLY A 247 -2.82 -0.36 11.17
CA GLY A 247 -2.57 0.80 12.02
C GLY A 247 -1.80 0.44 13.30
N PRO A 248 -1.56 1.41 14.21
CA PRO A 248 -0.82 1.17 15.45
C PRO A 248 -1.38 0.02 16.31
N ALA A 249 -2.70 -0.18 16.31
CA ALA A 249 -3.33 -1.28 17.04
C ALA A 249 -2.95 -2.66 16.47
N GLY A 250 -3.18 -2.88 15.16
CA GLY A 250 -2.88 -4.15 14.52
C GLY A 250 -1.39 -4.47 14.49
N LEU A 251 -0.52 -3.46 14.28
CA LEU A 251 0.93 -3.61 14.38
C LEU A 251 1.37 -4.04 15.79
N ALA A 252 0.78 -3.46 16.84
CA ALA A 252 1.06 -3.87 18.22
C ALA A 252 0.56 -5.30 18.51
N THR A 253 -0.62 -5.68 18.01
CA THR A 253 -1.15 -7.04 18.10
C THR A 253 -0.21 -8.04 17.43
N ALA A 254 0.18 -7.80 16.17
CA ALA A 254 1.10 -8.66 15.43
C ALA A 254 2.45 -8.79 16.15
N THR A 255 3.04 -7.68 16.60
CA THR A 255 4.30 -7.67 17.35
C THR A 255 4.23 -8.55 18.60
N ALA A 256 3.16 -8.44 19.39
CA ALA A 256 2.99 -9.22 20.60
C ALA A 256 2.79 -10.71 20.32
N LEU A 257 2.04 -11.07 19.27
CA LEU A 257 1.85 -12.46 18.84
C LEU A 257 3.16 -13.11 18.35
N SER A 258 3.92 -12.38 17.53
CA SER A 258 5.23 -12.80 17.03
C SER A 258 6.20 -13.20 18.13
N ARG A 259 6.17 -12.48 19.27
CA ARG A 259 7.04 -12.78 20.42
C ARG A 259 6.77 -14.14 21.05
N GLN A 260 5.59 -14.71 20.82
CA GLN A 260 5.16 -16.02 21.29
C GLN A 260 5.04 -17.07 20.16
N LEU A 261 5.56 -16.75 18.96
CA LEU A 261 5.59 -17.62 17.79
C LEU A 261 4.20 -17.99 17.23
N TYR A 262 3.19 -17.15 17.47
CA TYR A 262 1.88 -17.32 16.83
C TYR A 262 1.90 -16.72 15.43
N THR A 263 1.31 -17.44 14.49
CA THR A 263 1.20 -17.00 13.10
C THR A 263 0.06 -16.02 12.92
N SER A 264 0.28 -14.98 12.13
CA SER A 264 -0.77 -14.02 11.80
C SER A 264 -0.71 -13.54 10.37
N VAL A 265 -1.87 -13.17 9.83
CA VAL A 265 -1.97 -12.36 8.61
C VAL A 265 -2.39 -10.96 9.02
N LEU A 266 -1.57 -9.96 8.65
CA LEU A 266 -1.84 -8.55 8.90
C LEU A 266 -2.27 -7.87 7.61
N PHE A 267 -3.57 -7.59 7.50
CA PHE A 267 -4.17 -6.95 6.33
C PHE A 267 -4.07 -5.42 6.41
N ASP A 268 -3.80 -4.78 5.29
CA ASP A 268 -3.71 -3.31 5.19
C ASP A 268 -4.27 -2.80 3.86
N SER A 269 -5.34 -1.99 3.95
CA SER A 269 -5.90 -1.28 2.79
C SER A 269 -5.12 -0.01 2.43
N GLY A 270 -4.15 0.41 3.25
CA GLY A 270 -3.40 1.65 3.07
C GLY A 270 -4.15 2.92 3.49
N LEU A 271 -5.37 2.78 4.02
CA LEU A 271 -6.19 3.90 4.50
C LEU A 271 -6.01 4.08 6.01
N TYR A 272 -5.43 5.22 6.41
CA TYR A 272 -5.15 5.52 7.81
C TYR A 272 -5.85 6.81 8.25
N ARG A 273 -6.50 6.78 9.42
CA ARG A 273 -7.23 7.94 9.97
C ARG A 273 -6.37 9.21 10.09
N ASN A 274 -5.09 9.06 10.45
CA ASN A 274 -4.15 10.17 10.59
C ASN A 274 -3.31 10.44 9.33
N ALA A 275 -3.71 9.96 8.15
CA ALA A 275 -2.95 10.16 6.90
C ALA A 275 -2.80 11.64 6.49
N ARG A 276 -3.71 12.52 6.94
CA ARG A 276 -3.63 13.97 6.67
C ARG A 276 -2.70 14.73 7.61
N ALA A 277 -2.30 14.13 8.74
CA ALA A 277 -1.39 14.76 9.68
C ALA A 277 0.05 14.66 9.15
N THR A 278 0.78 15.78 9.16
CA THR A 278 2.19 15.83 8.74
C THR A 278 3.12 15.24 9.80
N THR A 279 2.78 15.42 11.09
CA THR A 279 3.52 14.90 12.25
C THR A 279 2.56 14.26 13.25
N MET A 280 3.07 13.30 14.03
CA MET A 280 2.41 12.79 15.23
C MET A 280 3.04 13.39 16.47
N HIS A 281 2.23 13.56 17.50
CA HIS A 281 2.66 14.00 18.82
C HIS A 281 2.14 13.05 19.90
N ASN A 282 2.67 13.19 21.10
CA ASN A 282 2.22 12.44 22.28
C ASN A 282 2.36 10.91 22.11
N VAL A 283 3.40 10.49 21.38
CA VAL A 283 3.84 9.09 21.27
C VAL A 283 5.30 9.05 21.66
N LEU A 284 5.59 8.48 22.84
CA LEU A 284 6.92 8.49 23.42
C LEU A 284 7.95 7.86 22.47
N GLY A 285 9.01 8.60 22.14
CA GLY A 285 10.06 8.19 21.20
C GLY A 285 9.76 8.48 19.72
N PHE A 286 8.55 8.94 19.39
CA PHE A 286 8.11 9.28 18.03
C PHE A 286 7.43 10.66 17.96
N ASP A 287 7.73 11.54 18.91
CA ASP A 287 7.22 12.91 18.90
C ASP A 287 7.78 13.69 17.69
N HIS A 288 6.93 14.48 17.03
CA HIS A 288 7.27 15.21 15.80
C HIS A 288 7.63 14.33 14.58
N VAL A 289 7.23 13.05 14.58
CA VAL A 289 7.52 12.10 13.48
C VAL A 289 6.30 11.93 12.56
N PRO A 290 6.46 11.90 11.23
CA PRO A 290 5.34 11.60 10.33
C PRO A 290 4.68 10.25 10.63
N PRO A 291 3.33 10.14 10.66
CA PRO A 291 2.65 8.90 10.98
C PRO A 291 3.05 7.68 10.12
N ALA A 292 3.35 7.91 8.85
CA ALA A 292 3.79 6.87 7.93
C ALA A 292 5.17 6.30 8.32
N VAL A 293 6.09 7.13 8.83
CA VAL A 293 7.42 6.71 9.27
C VAL A 293 7.32 5.79 10.48
N PHE A 294 6.45 6.10 11.44
CA PHE A 294 6.16 5.21 12.58
C PHE A 294 5.66 3.83 12.10
N ARG A 295 4.67 3.79 11.19
CA ARG A 295 4.14 2.53 10.67
C ARG A 295 5.19 1.74 9.88
N ALA A 296 5.96 2.42 9.03
CA ALA A 296 7.03 1.81 8.25
C ALA A 296 8.09 1.18 9.17
N LYS A 297 8.54 1.93 10.19
CA LYS A 297 9.48 1.42 11.19
C LYS A 297 8.94 0.21 11.94
N ALA A 298 7.68 0.24 12.39
CA ALA A 298 7.08 -0.91 13.08
C ALA A 298 6.99 -2.14 12.16
N ARG A 299 6.64 -1.97 10.88
CA ARG A 299 6.65 -3.04 9.88
C ARG A 299 8.07 -3.59 9.64
N GLU A 300 9.06 -2.71 9.53
CA GLU A 300 10.48 -3.09 9.38
C GLU A 300 10.98 -3.90 10.58
N ASP A 301 10.70 -3.45 11.81
CA ASP A 301 11.09 -4.16 13.03
C ASP A 301 10.49 -5.58 13.08
N ILE A 302 9.22 -5.74 12.66
CA ILE A 302 8.56 -7.06 12.57
C ILE A 302 9.21 -7.92 11.48
N LYS A 303 9.41 -7.39 10.27
CA LYS A 303 10.04 -8.14 9.16
C LYS A 303 11.45 -8.58 9.50
N ALA A 304 12.24 -7.71 10.12
CA ALA A 304 13.65 -7.99 10.43
C ALA A 304 13.82 -9.07 11.50
N ARG A 305 12.84 -9.27 12.39
CA ARG A 305 12.99 -10.13 13.58
C ARG A 305 12.01 -11.30 13.64
N TYR A 306 10.88 -11.20 12.96
CA TYR A 306 9.73 -12.10 13.12
C TYR A 306 9.06 -12.48 11.80
N ALA A 307 9.76 -12.39 10.66
CA ALA A 307 9.22 -12.65 9.32
C ALA A 307 8.49 -14.00 9.19
N GLU A 308 8.92 -15.03 9.94
CA GLU A 308 8.30 -16.36 9.90
C GLU A 308 6.90 -16.41 10.54
N SER A 309 6.55 -15.42 11.36
CA SER A 309 5.30 -15.41 12.15
C SER A 309 4.22 -14.45 11.60
N VAL A 310 4.58 -13.55 10.68
CA VAL A 310 3.65 -12.53 10.17
C VAL A 310 3.66 -12.52 8.65
N THR A 311 2.53 -12.83 8.07
CA THR A 311 2.25 -12.57 6.66
C THR A 311 1.66 -11.18 6.53
N PHE A 312 2.33 -10.29 5.80
CA PHE A 312 1.77 -8.98 5.46
C PHE A 312 0.94 -9.12 4.19
N ALA A 313 -0.32 -8.71 4.25
CA ALA A 313 -1.24 -8.72 3.12
C ALA A 313 -1.67 -7.27 2.86
N ASP A 314 -0.97 -6.58 1.95
CA ASP A 314 -1.26 -5.19 1.59
C ASP A 314 -2.45 -5.13 0.60
N VAL A 315 -3.59 -5.66 1.05
CA VAL A 315 -4.87 -5.78 0.34
C VAL A 315 -6.01 -5.39 1.27
N GLU A 316 -7.10 -4.89 0.70
CA GLU A 316 -8.34 -4.65 1.44
C GLU A 316 -9.08 -5.96 1.71
N VAL A 317 -9.63 -6.12 2.91
CA VAL A 317 -10.57 -7.21 3.23
C VAL A 317 -11.99 -6.72 2.97
N LEU A 318 -12.77 -7.48 2.20
CA LEU A 318 -14.15 -7.13 1.86
C LEU A 318 -15.17 -7.86 2.73
N LYS A 319 -14.85 -9.10 3.15
CA LYS A 319 -15.77 -9.93 3.93
C LYS A 319 -15.04 -10.69 5.00
N THR A 320 -15.72 -10.89 6.12
CA THR A 320 -15.32 -11.82 7.17
C THR A 320 -16.50 -12.67 7.62
N SER A 321 -16.23 -13.91 8.01
CA SER A 321 -17.26 -14.76 8.60
C SER A 321 -16.69 -15.71 9.64
N LYS A 322 -17.55 -16.15 10.56
CA LYS A 322 -17.29 -17.31 11.41
C LYS A 322 -17.59 -18.57 10.60
N VAL A 323 -16.57 -19.37 10.33
CA VAL A 323 -16.73 -20.65 9.60
C VAL A 323 -17.30 -21.70 10.53
N LYS A 324 -16.69 -21.83 11.72
CA LYS A 324 -17.17 -22.66 12.83
C LYS A 324 -16.57 -22.16 14.15
N GLU A 325 -16.88 -22.82 15.27
CA GLU A 325 -16.24 -22.49 16.55
C GLU A 325 -14.71 -22.57 16.45
N GLY A 326 -14.05 -21.46 16.82
CA GLY A 326 -12.59 -21.35 16.76
C GLY A 326 -12.00 -21.26 15.34
N LEU A 327 -12.79 -20.97 14.31
CA LEU A 327 -12.31 -20.78 12.93
C LEU A 327 -13.06 -19.65 12.20
N PHE A 328 -12.30 -18.73 11.62
CA PHE A 328 -12.77 -17.55 10.92
C PHE A 328 -12.17 -17.46 9.53
N SER A 329 -12.85 -16.75 8.64
CA SER A 329 -12.36 -16.43 7.30
C SER A 329 -12.34 -14.93 7.04
N ALA A 330 -11.42 -14.51 6.19
CA ALA A 330 -11.38 -13.19 5.57
C ALA A 330 -11.22 -13.35 4.05
N GLU A 331 -12.10 -12.72 3.28
CA GLU A 331 -12.01 -12.64 1.82
C GLU A 331 -11.46 -11.25 1.44
N ASP A 332 -10.31 -11.22 0.77
CA ASP A 332 -9.72 -9.97 0.29
C ASP A 332 -10.32 -9.49 -1.03
N ALA A 333 -9.96 -8.26 -1.42
CA ALA A 333 -10.44 -7.63 -2.64
C ALA A 333 -9.98 -8.33 -3.93
N GLU A 334 -9.01 -9.24 -3.84
CA GLU A 334 -8.53 -10.07 -4.94
C GLU A 334 -9.29 -11.42 -5.03
N GLY A 335 -10.23 -11.65 -4.11
CA GLY A 335 -11.04 -12.87 -4.05
C GLY A 335 -10.34 -14.04 -3.35
N LYS A 336 -9.20 -13.80 -2.68
CA LYS A 336 -8.50 -14.82 -1.92
C LYS A 336 -9.09 -14.93 -0.51
N THR A 337 -9.34 -16.16 -0.10
CA THR A 337 -9.84 -16.49 1.23
C THR A 337 -8.69 -16.91 2.14
N TRP A 338 -8.62 -16.28 3.30
CA TRP A 338 -7.67 -16.55 4.37
C TRP A 338 -8.39 -17.16 5.56
N LEU A 339 -7.76 -18.11 6.24
CA LEU A 339 -8.32 -18.75 7.41
C LEU A 339 -7.49 -18.43 8.65
N GLY A 340 -8.16 -18.22 9.77
CA GLY A 340 -7.49 -18.13 11.05
C GLY A 340 -8.34 -18.58 12.23
N ARG A 341 -7.66 -19.05 13.28
CA ARG A 341 -8.32 -19.53 14.49
C ARG A 341 -8.97 -18.41 15.30
N ARG A 342 -8.48 -17.18 15.12
CA ARG A 342 -9.01 -15.94 15.73
C ARG A 342 -9.05 -14.83 14.70
N LEU A 343 -9.89 -13.83 14.96
CA LEU A 343 -10.04 -12.65 14.14
C LEU A 343 -9.93 -11.38 14.99
N VAL A 344 -9.10 -10.44 14.56
CA VAL A 344 -8.91 -9.14 15.22
C VAL A 344 -9.32 -8.03 14.26
N LEU A 345 -10.33 -7.25 14.64
CA LEU A 345 -10.71 -6.02 13.97
C LEU A 345 -9.85 -4.87 14.51
N ALA A 346 -8.95 -4.35 13.68
CA ALA A 346 -8.10 -3.20 13.95
C ALA A 346 -8.32 -2.11 12.89
N THR A 347 -9.56 -2.01 12.38
CA THR A 347 -9.92 -1.28 11.16
C THR A 347 -9.96 0.24 11.34
N GLY A 348 -9.97 0.68 12.60
CA GLY A 348 -10.11 2.08 12.96
C GLY A 348 -11.48 2.64 12.63
N VAL A 349 -11.55 3.96 12.53
CA VAL A 349 -12.79 4.70 12.23
C VAL A 349 -12.56 5.75 11.16
N THR A 350 -13.64 6.18 10.53
CA THR A 350 -13.71 7.35 9.67
C THR A 350 -14.39 8.50 10.41
N ASP A 351 -13.80 9.69 10.37
CA ASP A 351 -14.39 10.93 10.88
C ASP A 351 -15.51 11.40 9.94
N ILE A 352 -16.72 11.60 10.47
CA ILE A 352 -17.91 12.05 9.73
C ILE A 352 -17.90 13.58 9.70
N MET A 353 -17.48 14.13 8.57
CA MET A 353 -17.37 15.58 8.42
C MET A 353 -18.76 16.23 8.38
N PRO A 354 -18.97 17.34 9.11
CA PRO A 354 -20.16 18.17 8.99
C PRO A 354 -20.34 18.68 7.56
N ASP A 355 -21.59 18.81 7.12
CA ASP A 355 -21.96 19.41 5.84
C ASP A 355 -21.88 20.94 5.92
N ILE A 356 -20.64 21.45 6.06
CA ILE A 356 -20.31 22.88 6.02
C ILE A 356 -19.27 23.07 4.91
N PRO A 357 -19.56 23.86 3.86
CA PRO A 357 -18.63 24.08 2.77
C PRO A 357 -17.23 24.50 3.25
N GLY A 358 -16.20 23.79 2.77
CA GLY A 358 -14.79 24.01 3.11
C GLY A 358 -14.32 23.39 4.43
N TYR A 359 -15.21 22.76 5.23
CA TYR A 359 -14.80 22.04 6.44
C TYR A 359 -13.77 20.95 6.14
N GLY A 360 -14.04 20.14 5.11
CA GLY A 360 -13.17 19.05 4.69
C GLY A 360 -11.78 19.53 4.26
N ASP A 361 -11.66 20.73 3.69
CA ASP A 361 -10.38 21.32 3.27
C ASP A 361 -9.56 21.82 4.46
N CYS A 362 -10.25 22.24 5.54
CA CYS A 362 -9.61 22.72 6.76
C CYS A 362 -9.24 21.59 7.73
N TRP A 363 -9.84 20.40 7.58
CA TRP A 363 -9.63 19.25 8.46
C TRP A 363 -8.21 18.69 8.38
N GLY A 364 -7.54 18.64 9.54
CA GLY A 364 -6.15 18.19 9.68
C GLY A 364 -5.10 19.27 9.41
N HIS A 365 -5.52 20.47 8.98
CA HIS A 365 -4.62 21.60 8.69
C HIS A 365 -4.90 22.83 9.57
N GLY A 366 -6.17 23.09 9.88
CA GLY A 366 -6.58 24.15 10.80
C GLY A 366 -7.76 23.76 11.70
N ILE A 367 -8.39 22.60 11.45
CA ILE A 367 -9.38 21.99 12.35
C ILE A 367 -8.79 20.72 12.96
N PHE A 368 -8.73 20.68 14.28
CA PHE A 368 -8.11 19.60 15.05
C PHE A 368 -9.12 18.96 16.02
N HIS A 369 -9.17 17.62 16.03
CA HIS A 369 -10.06 16.88 16.94
C HIS A 369 -9.45 16.60 18.32
N CYS A 370 -8.14 16.72 18.44
CA CYS A 370 -7.38 16.34 19.62
C CYS A 370 -6.33 17.41 19.91
N LEU A 371 -6.50 18.16 21.00
CA LEU A 371 -5.55 19.19 21.42
C LEU A 371 -4.31 18.67 22.17
N PHE A 372 -4.24 17.35 22.38
CA PHE A 372 -2.97 16.68 22.74
C PHE A 372 -2.15 16.29 21.50
N CYS A 373 -2.79 16.25 20.34
CA CYS A 373 -2.19 15.80 19.09
C CYS A 373 -1.75 16.98 18.23
N HIS A 374 -2.43 18.13 18.35
CA HIS A 374 -2.15 19.36 17.63
C HIS A 374 -2.51 20.56 18.52
N GLY A 375 -2.01 21.74 18.15
CA GLY A 375 -2.35 23.02 18.78
C GLY A 375 -1.28 23.52 19.75
N PHE A 376 -0.40 22.64 20.24
CA PHE A 376 0.82 23.06 20.93
C PHE A 376 1.71 23.87 19.99
N GLU A 377 1.76 23.49 18.72
CA GLU A 377 2.52 24.14 17.65
C GLU A 377 2.04 25.58 17.43
N ASP A 378 0.75 25.82 17.64
CA ASP A 378 0.08 27.12 17.48
C ASP A 378 -0.07 27.92 18.78
N ARG A 379 0.61 27.49 19.86
CA ARG A 379 0.51 28.15 21.16
C ARG A 379 0.95 29.62 21.10
N GLY A 380 0.29 30.48 21.88
CA GLY A 380 0.52 31.93 21.86
C GLY A 380 -0.30 32.66 20.79
N ALA A 381 -1.24 31.97 20.13
CA ALA A 381 -2.18 32.58 19.22
C ALA A 381 -3.04 33.64 19.93
N GLU A 382 -3.28 34.79 19.29
CA GLU A 382 -4.19 35.80 19.84
C GLU A 382 -5.62 35.25 20.02
N ARG A 383 -6.05 34.37 19.11
CA ARG A 383 -7.40 33.81 19.11
C ARG A 383 -7.47 32.41 18.50
N VAL A 384 -8.31 31.58 19.10
CA VAL A 384 -8.60 30.20 18.69
C VAL A 384 -10.10 29.91 18.87
N GLY A 385 -10.64 28.99 18.07
CA GLY A 385 -12.06 28.64 18.15
C GLY A 385 -12.32 27.19 18.58
N VAL A 386 -13.50 26.96 19.15
CA VAL A 386 -14.05 25.63 19.43
C VAL A 386 -15.40 25.51 18.74
N LEU A 387 -15.59 24.48 17.92
CA LEU A 387 -16.85 24.20 17.25
C LEU A 387 -17.72 23.32 18.16
N ALA A 388 -18.76 23.88 18.76
CA ALA A 388 -19.63 23.19 19.73
C ALA A 388 -20.84 22.54 19.05
N PHE A 389 -20.56 21.58 18.18
CA PHE A 389 -21.52 20.65 17.58
C PHE A 389 -20.85 19.28 17.39
N GLY A 390 -21.57 18.30 16.83
CA GLY A 390 -21.07 16.92 16.79
C GLY A 390 -20.88 16.35 18.21
N MET A 391 -19.78 15.66 18.46
CA MET A 391 -19.46 15.16 19.81
C MET A 391 -19.10 16.29 20.79
N THR A 392 -18.67 17.45 20.26
CA THR A 392 -18.40 18.66 21.05
C THR A 392 -19.67 19.46 21.36
N GLY A 393 -20.83 19.06 20.83
CA GLY A 393 -22.11 19.79 20.90
C GLY A 393 -22.87 19.74 22.22
N ASN A 394 -22.20 19.50 23.34
CA ASN A 394 -22.80 19.50 24.67
C ASN A 394 -21.95 20.30 25.66
N LEU A 395 -22.58 20.76 26.76
CA LEU A 395 -21.97 21.64 27.76
C LEU A 395 -20.62 21.11 28.27
N LYS A 396 -20.56 19.82 28.62
CA LYS A 396 -19.36 19.20 29.20
C LYS A 396 -18.20 19.18 28.19
N MET A 397 -18.45 18.77 26.95
CA MET A 397 -17.40 18.66 25.94
C MET A 397 -16.95 20.00 25.39
N ALA A 398 -17.88 20.93 25.11
CA ALA A 398 -17.56 22.27 24.64
C ALA A 398 -16.67 23.03 25.64
N THR A 399 -17.02 22.98 26.93
CA THR A 399 -16.25 23.65 27.98
C THR A 399 -14.93 22.96 28.28
N HIS A 400 -14.89 21.61 28.29
CA HIS A 400 -13.65 20.86 28.44
C HIS A 400 -12.62 21.22 27.35
N ILE A 401 -13.04 21.19 26.08
CA ILE A 401 -12.17 21.54 24.95
C ILE A 401 -11.82 23.04 24.98
N GLY A 402 -12.78 23.90 25.34
CA GLY A 402 -12.52 25.32 25.57
C GLY A 402 -11.41 25.56 26.59
N HIS A 403 -11.45 24.86 27.73
CA HIS A 403 -10.39 24.93 28.74
C HIS A 403 -9.05 24.39 28.25
N MET A 404 -9.05 23.32 27.45
CA MET A 404 -7.83 22.81 26.81
C MET A 404 -7.23 23.81 25.81
N ALA A 405 -8.05 24.64 25.15
CA ALA A 405 -7.59 25.64 24.20
C ALA A 405 -7.00 26.90 24.87
N ARG A 406 -7.38 27.22 26.11
CA ARG A 406 -6.88 28.40 26.85
C ARG A 406 -5.35 28.50 27.01
N PRO A 407 -4.60 27.43 27.31
CA PRO A 407 -3.14 27.53 27.33
C PRO A 407 -2.52 27.70 25.94
N LEU A 408 -3.29 27.52 24.86
CA LEU A 408 -2.82 27.59 23.48
C LEU A 408 -3.17 28.93 22.81
N GLY A 409 -4.30 29.55 23.17
CA GLY A 409 -4.70 30.85 22.64
C GLY A 409 -5.20 31.82 23.70
N GLU A 410 -4.90 33.11 23.54
CA GLU A 410 -5.27 34.16 24.50
C GLU A 410 -6.79 34.33 24.60
N LYS A 411 -7.48 34.31 23.45
CA LYS A 411 -8.94 34.44 23.35
C LYS A 411 -9.52 33.16 22.78
N VAL A 412 -10.44 32.54 23.52
CA VAL A 412 -11.15 31.32 23.06
C VAL A 412 -12.59 31.66 22.74
N THR A 413 -13.01 31.43 21.49
CA THR A 413 -14.40 31.57 21.05
C THR A 413 -15.05 30.19 20.90
N ILE A 414 -16.20 29.96 21.56
CA ILE A 414 -17.03 28.77 21.33
C ILE A 414 -18.14 29.12 20.35
N TYR A 415 -18.11 28.47 19.18
CA TYR A 415 -19.10 28.61 18.11
C TYR A 415 -20.17 27.54 18.26
N THR A 416 -21.41 27.93 18.60
CA THR A 416 -22.50 26.96 18.83
C THR A 416 -23.35 26.68 17.59
N HIS A 417 -23.03 27.31 16.45
CA HIS A 417 -23.65 27.06 15.15
C HIS A 417 -25.20 27.07 15.21
N GLY A 418 -25.76 28.16 15.75
CA GLY A 418 -27.21 28.32 15.90
C GLY A 418 -27.81 27.69 17.17
N ASN A 419 -27.04 26.95 17.98
CA ASN A 419 -27.55 26.38 19.23
C ASN A 419 -27.53 27.42 20.37
N SER A 420 -28.60 28.21 20.46
CA SER A 420 -28.78 29.22 21.51
C SER A 420 -28.96 28.64 22.91
N SER A 421 -29.48 27.42 23.05
CA SER A 421 -29.63 26.76 24.36
C SER A 421 -28.25 26.47 24.96
N LEU A 422 -27.39 25.82 24.20
CA LEU A 422 -26.03 25.51 24.63
C LEU A 422 -25.23 26.79 24.93
N ALA A 423 -25.38 27.82 24.11
CA ALA A 423 -24.73 29.11 24.37
C ALA A 423 -25.24 29.74 25.68
N SER A 424 -26.55 29.70 25.93
CA SER A 424 -27.13 30.17 27.18
C SER A 424 -26.56 29.41 28.37
N GLU A 425 -26.52 28.07 28.31
CA GLU A 425 -25.95 27.22 29.37
C GLU A 425 -24.50 27.61 29.68
N ILE A 426 -23.64 27.73 28.66
CA ILE A 426 -22.24 28.13 28.85
C ILE A 426 -22.14 29.56 29.40
N SER A 427 -22.96 30.49 28.92
CA SER A 427 -22.92 31.90 29.36
C SER A 427 -23.28 32.08 30.83
N THR A 428 -24.13 31.20 31.36
CA THR A 428 -24.57 31.22 32.77
C THR A 428 -23.62 30.52 33.72
N MET A 429 -22.54 29.90 33.21
CA MET A 429 -21.51 29.30 34.05
C MET A 429 -20.75 30.38 34.81
N ASP A 430 -20.60 30.17 36.13
CA ASP A 430 -19.80 31.06 36.96
C ASP A 430 -18.34 31.11 36.47
N GLY A 431 -17.81 32.32 36.30
CA GLY A 431 -16.45 32.53 35.80
C GLY A 431 -16.19 32.07 34.36
N ASN A 432 -17.22 31.98 33.48
CA ASN A 432 -17.05 31.61 32.08
C ASN A 432 -15.96 32.47 31.39
N PRO A 433 -14.84 31.87 30.94
CA PRO A 433 -13.74 32.60 30.30
C PRO A 433 -13.87 32.70 28.77
N PHE A 434 -14.93 32.14 28.18
CA PHE A 434 -15.07 31.97 26.75
C PHE A 434 -15.93 33.07 26.13
N LYS A 435 -15.51 33.57 24.95
CA LYS A 435 -16.42 34.29 24.06
C LYS A 435 -17.37 33.27 23.42
N LEU A 436 -18.64 33.63 23.26
CA LEU A 436 -19.64 32.79 22.58
C LEU A 436 -20.06 33.44 21.26
N ASP A 437 -20.18 32.63 20.21
CA ASP A 437 -20.79 33.02 18.95
C ASP A 437 -21.88 32.01 18.55
N THR A 438 -23.12 32.49 18.48
CA THR A 438 -24.29 31.65 18.19
C THR A 438 -24.71 31.66 16.74
N ARG A 439 -24.10 32.49 15.90
CA ARG A 439 -24.41 32.57 14.47
C ARG A 439 -24.12 31.24 13.78
N ARG A 440 -24.87 30.90 12.72
CA ARG A 440 -24.54 29.72 11.92
C ARG A 440 -23.29 30.01 11.10
N ILE A 441 -22.48 28.97 10.92
CA ILE A 441 -21.30 29.01 10.06
C ILE A 441 -21.77 28.63 8.65
N ALA A 442 -21.73 29.56 7.71
CA ALA A 442 -22.17 29.35 6.34
C ALA A 442 -21.13 28.58 5.51
N LYS A 443 -19.83 28.88 5.72
CA LYS A 443 -18.69 28.20 5.09
C LYS A 443 -17.42 28.48 5.85
N MET A 444 -16.36 27.76 5.53
CA MET A 444 -15.02 28.02 6.02
C MET A 444 -13.97 27.83 4.94
N ARG A 445 -12.79 28.40 5.16
CA ARG A 445 -11.62 28.26 4.29
C ARG A 445 -10.35 28.43 5.11
N MET A 446 -9.25 27.86 4.62
CA MET A 446 -7.93 28.21 5.16
C MET A 446 -7.64 29.70 4.90
N ALA A 447 -7.06 30.38 5.88
CA ALA A 447 -6.57 31.74 5.74
C ALA A 447 -5.20 31.70 5.02
N GLY A 448 -5.05 32.48 3.94
CA GLY A 448 -3.83 32.58 3.14
C GLY A 448 -3.64 31.40 2.16
N GLY A 449 -3.40 31.72 0.88
CA GLY A 449 -3.05 30.74 -0.15
C GLY A 449 -1.53 30.64 -0.32
N GLY A 450 -0.94 29.51 0.10
CA GLY A 450 0.42 29.13 -0.28
C GLY A 450 1.55 29.88 0.42
N GLY A 451 1.75 29.62 1.70
CA GLY A 451 2.91 30.10 2.47
C GLY A 451 2.55 30.16 3.94
N GLY A 452 2.88 29.11 4.69
CA GLY A 452 2.77 29.15 6.14
C GLY A 452 3.75 30.13 6.77
N ASP A 453 3.80 30.19 8.10
CA ASP A 453 4.91 30.82 8.82
C ASP A 453 6.26 30.15 8.47
N GLU A 454 7.39 30.62 9.03
CA GLU A 454 8.71 30.01 8.80
C GLU A 454 8.76 28.50 9.14
N GLY A 455 7.75 27.96 9.85
CA GLY A 455 7.54 26.54 10.13
C GLY A 455 6.48 25.84 9.27
N GLY A 456 5.89 26.51 8.28
CA GLY A 456 4.91 25.92 7.35
C GLY A 456 3.47 25.81 7.86
N HIS A 457 3.12 26.46 8.97
CA HIS A 457 1.75 26.39 9.50
C HIS A 457 0.80 27.35 8.77
N PRO A 458 -0.42 26.94 8.42
CA PRO A 458 -1.38 27.80 7.73
C PRO A 458 -1.75 29.02 8.58
N ALA A 459 -2.06 30.16 7.95
CA ALA A 459 -2.31 31.42 8.66
C ALA A 459 -3.53 31.37 9.60
N GLY A 460 -4.44 30.41 9.40
CA GLY A 460 -5.60 30.16 10.25
C GLY A 460 -6.77 29.55 9.48
N VAL A 461 -7.95 29.56 10.08
CA VAL A 461 -9.23 29.21 9.45
C VAL A 461 -10.15 30.42 9.50
N THR A 462 -10.61 30.87 8.32
CA THR A 462 -11.63 31.91 8.20
C THR A 462 -13.02 31.26 8.13
N LEU A 463 -13.88 31.60 9.07
CA LEU A 463 -15.31 31.26 9.10
C LEU A 463 -16.10 32.42 8.49
N THR A 464 -16.98 32.13 7.53
CA THR A 464 -18.03 33.08 7.11
C THR A 464 -19.30 32.71 7.86
N LEU A 465 -19.87 33.66 8.60
CA LEU A 465 -21.10 33.48 9.38
C LEU A 465 -22.33 33.79 8.52
N ASP A 466 -23.52 33.46 9.02
CA ASP A 466 -24.80 33.59 8.30
C ASP A 466 -25.25 35.04 8.06
N ASP A 467 -24.67 36.01 8.78
CA ASP A 467 -24.79 37.44 8.53
C ASP A 467 -23.77 38.00 7.52
N GLY A 468 -22.88 37.14 7.03
CA GLY A 468 -21.81 37.49 6.09
C GLY A 468 -20.52 38.01 6.74
N GLU A 469 -20.44 38.13 8.07
CA GLU A 469 -19.20 38.47 8.76
C GLU A 469 -18.16 37.35 8.57
N GLU A 470 -16.91 37.74 8.32
CA GLU A 470 -15.78 36.81 8.32
C GLU A 470 -14.97 36.94 9.62
N VAL A 471 -14.78 35.82 10.31
CA VAL A 471 -13.94 35.72 11.50
C VAL A 471 -12.80 34.76 11.18
N THR A 472 -11.55 35.14 11.48
CA THR A 472 -10.41 34.22 11.35
C THR A 472 -9.93 33.80 12.73
N GLU A 473 -9.76 32.51 12.93
CA GLU A 473 -9.16 31.89 14.12
C GLU A 473 -7.84 31.23 13.73
N ARG A 474 -6.85 31.17 14.64
CA ARG A 474 -5.58 30.50 14.33
C ARG A 474 -5.79 29.00 14.06
N PHE A 475 -6.62 28.36 14.87
CA PHE A 475 -7.12 27.02 14.62
C PHE A 475 -8.52 26.86 15.23
N LEU A 476 -9.18 25.77 14.85
CA LEU A 476 -10.46 25.34 15.39
C LEU A 476 -10.33 23.97 16.03
N ALA A 477 -10.83 23.79 17.26
CA ALA A 477 -10.98 22.50 17.89
C ALA A 477 -12.38 21.92 17.64
N HIS A 478 -12.48 20.70 17.13
CA HIS A 478 -13.76 20.04 16.87
C HIS A 478 -13.66 18.51 16.84
N GLY A 479 -14.48 17.83 17.64
CA GLY A 479 -14.66 16.38 17.59
C GLY A 479 -15.87 15.98 16.74
N PRO A 480 -15.71 15.66 15.44
CA PRO A 480 -16.81 15.09 14.65
C PRO A 480 -17.20 13.70 15.18
N PHE A 481 -18.40 13.24 14.80
CA PHE A 481 -18.77 11.85 15.00
C PHE A 481 -17.86 10.93 14.20
N THR A 482 -17.76 9.66 14.59
CA THR A 482 -16.94 8.66 13.90
C THR A 482 -17.78 7.45 13.52
N LYS A 483 -17.39 6.77 12.44
CA LYS A 483 -17.97 5.49 12.00
C LYS A 483 -16.89 4.42 11.94
N VAL A 484 -17.14 3.24 12.51
CA VAL A 484 -16.25 2.08 12.36
C VAL A 484 -16.07 1.72 10.89
N ASN A 485 -14.82 1.43 10.49
CA ASN A 485 -14.49 1.10 9.11
C ASN A 485 -14.84 -0.35 8.76
N GLY A 486 -15.33 -0.53 7.55
CA GLY A 486 -15.66 -1.83 6.95
C GLY A 486 -17.00 -2.41 7.41
N PRO A 487 -17.48 -3.46 6.73
CA PRO A 487 -18.77 -4.11 7.02
C PRO A 487 -18.70 -5.17 8.13
N PHE A 488 -17.52 -5.39 8.72
CA PHE A 488 -17.22 -6.62 9.47
C PHE A 488 -18.04 -6.77 10.76
N ALA A 489 -18.32 -5.66 11.45
CA ALA A 489 -19.15 -5.70 12.66
C ALA A 489 -20.57 -6.19 12.35
N GLU A 490 -21.14 -5.77 11.22
CA GLU A 490 -22.45 -6.24 10.74
C GLU A 490 -22.38 -7.71 10.28
N GLN A 491 -21.38 -8.05 9.47
CA GLN A 491 -21.19 -9.41 8.94
C GLN A 491 -21.04 -10.48 10.04
N LEU A 492 -20.39 -10.11 11.16
CA LEU A 492 -20.19 -10.99 12.31
C LEU A 492 -21.31 -10.88 13.35
N GLY A 493 -22.27 -9.97 13.19
CA GLY A 493 -23.34 -9.73 14.15
C GLY A 493 -22.83 -9.24 15.51
N LEU A 494 -21.82 -8.37 15.52
CA LEU A 494 -21.22 -7.86 16.76
C LEU A 494 -22.15 -6.86 17.45
N GLU A 495 -22.15 -6.89 18.79
CA GLU A 495 -22.77 -5.83 19.57
C GLU A 495 -22.01 -4.51 19.38
N MET A 496 -22.75 -3.42 19.20
CA MET A 496 -22.22 -2.06 19.10
C MET A 496 -22.52 -1.30 20.39
N ALA A 497 -21.60 -0.43 20.81
CA ALA A 497 -21.83 0.50 21.90
C ALA A 497 -22.70 1.69 21.42
N GLU A 498 -23.30 2.43 22.36
CA GLU A 498 -24.16 3.58 22.05
C GLU A 498 -23.46 4.67 21.21
N ASN A 499 -22.14 4.77 21.35
CA ASN A 499 -21.32 5.73 20.61
C ASN A 499 -20.93 5.26 19.20
N GLY A 500 -21.37 4.07 18.77
CA GLY A 500 -21.12 3.51 17.45
C GLY A 500 -19.82 2.70 17.30
N ASP A 501 -19.05 2.52 18.38
CA ASP A 501 -17.88 1.64 18.39
C ASP A 501 -18.30 0.16 18.57
N VAL A 502 -17.44 -0.77 18.16
CA VAL A 502 -17.62 -2.19 18.48
C VAL A 502 -17.54 -2.36 19.99
N LYS A 503 -18.56 -2.95 20.60
CA LYS A 503 -18.58 -3.21 22.04
C LYS A 503 -17.62 -4.34 22.37
N THR A 504 -16.77 -4.10 23.35
CA THR A 504 -15.74 -5.05 23.78
C THR A 504 -15.76 -5.26 25.29
N THR A 505 -15.23 -6.40 25.73
CA THR A 505 -15.03 -6.72 27.15
C THR A 505 -13.58 -6.42 27.55
N PRO A 506 -13.36 -5.46 28.48
CA PRO A 506 -12.03 -5.22 29.03
C PRO A 506 -11.50 -6.45 29.79
N PRO A 507 -10.17 -6.64 29.86
CA PRO A 507 -9.13 -5.77 29.32
C PRO A 507 -8.65 -6.15 27.91
N PHE A 508 -9.09 -7.27 27.36
CA PHE A 508 -8.49 -7.87 26.16
C PHE A 508 -9.19 -7.53 24.85
N GLY A 509 -10.33 -6.84 24.90
CA GLY A 509 -11.01 -6.38 23.69
C GLY A 509 -11.83 -7.45 22.98
N GLU A 510 -12.21 -8.53 23.67
CA GLU A 510 -13.07 -9.58 23.09
C GLU A 510 -14.48 -9.03 22.85
N THR A 511 -15.07 -9.35 21.71
CA THR A 511 -16.40 -8.89 21.30
C THR A 511 -17.50 -9.81 21.81
N SER A 512 -18.75 -9.58 21.40
CA SER A 512 -19.87 -10.50 21.69
C SER A 512 -19.74 -11.86 21.00
N VAL A 513 -18.85 -11.99 20.00
CA VAL A 513 -18.56 -13.26 19.33
C VAL A 513 -17.23 -13.81 19.86
N PRO A 514 -17.23 -14.97 20.56
CA PRO A 514 -16.01 -15.56 21.10
C PRO A 514 -14.95 -15.79 20.03
N GLY A 515 -13.71 -15.41 20.32
CA GLY A 515 -12.59 -15.49 19.38
C GLY A 515 -12.51 -14.37 18.33
N VAL A 516 -13.45 -13.42 18.36
CA VAL A 516 -13.36 -12.15 17.62
C VAL A 516 -13.04 -11.02 18.60
N TYR A 517 -12.01 -10.24 18.29
CA TYR A 517 -11.55 -9.10 19.08
C TYR A 517 -11.65 -7.80 18.29
N ALA A 518 -11.78 -6.67 18.98
CA ALA A 518 -11.67 -5.34 18.39
C ALA A 518 -10.70 -4.45 19.18
N VAL A 519 -9.79 -3.79 18.49
CA VAL A 519 -8.69 -3.00 19.09
C VAL A 519 -8.50 -1.67 18.37
N GLY A 520 -7.90 -0.70 19.07
CA GLY A 520 -7.75 0.66 18.55
C GLY A 520 -9.08 1.38 18.43
N ASP A 521 -9.13 2.35 17.51
CA ASP A 521 -10.25 3.28 17.41
C ASP A 521 -11.60 2.60 17.15
N CYS A 522 -11.65 1.40 16.53
CA CYS A 522 -12.92 0.73 16.26
C CYS A 522 -13.55 0.05 17.49
N GLY A 523 -12.76 -0.24 18.52
CA GLY A 523 -13.21 -0.95 19.73
C GLY A 523 -12.95 -0.19 21.04
N ASN A 524 -12.50 1.07 20.95
CA ASN A 524 -12.15 1.90 22.10
C ASN A 524 -12.62 3.35 21.94
N MET A 525 -13.17 3.92 23.02
CA MET A 525 -13.57 5.32 23.09
C MET A 525 -12.37 6.28 23.08
N VAL A 526 -11.22 5.87 23.63
CA VAL A 526 -10.02 6.71 23.68
C VAL A 526 -9.21 6.51 22.40
N LYS A 527 -9.52 7.32 21.39
CA LYS A 527 -8.99 7.20 20.03
C LYS A 527 -7.68 7.96 19.84
N ALA A 528 -6.57 7.35 20.27
CA ALA A 528 -5.22 7.88 20.12
C ALA A 528 -4.21 6.74 19.89
N VAL A 529 -3.02 7.07 19.38
CA VAL A 529 -2.01 6.07 19.01
C VAL A 529 -1.57 5.20 20.20
N ALA A 530 -1.24 5.81 21.35
CA ALA A 530 -0.76 5.04 22.50
C ALA A 530 -1.85 4.10 23.08
N PRO A 531 -3.11 4.54 23.31
CA PRO A 531 -4.20 3.63 23.66
C PRO A 531 -4.44 2.53 22.62
N ALA A 532 -4.31 2.84 21.32
CA ALA A 532 -4.45 1.85 20.25
C ALA A 532 -3.39 0.75 20.37
N MET A 533 -2.12 1.12 20.56
CA MET A 533 -1.03 0.17 20.79
C MET A 533 -1.26 -0.67 22.05
N THR A 534 -1.67 -0.03 23.16
CA THR A 534 -1.98 -0.73 24.42
C THR A 534 -3.09 -1.77 24.22
N SER A 535 -4.20 -1.41 23.56
CA SER A 535 -5.29 -2.34 23.30
C SER A 535 -4.86 -3.51 22.41
N GLY A 536 -4.02 -3.26 21.40
CA GLY A 536 -3.48 -4.30 20.54
C GLY A 536 -2.59 -5.30 21.29
N ALA A 537 -1.71 -4.81 22.16
CA ALA A 537 -0.84 -5.65 22.99
C ALA A 537 -1.61 -6.46 24.04
N LEU A 538 -2.60 -5.85 24.72
CA LEU A 538 -3.47 -6.55 25.66
C LEU A 538 -4.29 -7.64 24.97
N CYS A 539 -4.86 -7.34 23.81
CA CYS A 539 -5.60 -8.31 22.99
C CYS A 539 -4.76 -9.55 22.68
N ALA A 540 -3.53 -9.38 22.21
CA ALA A 540 -2.63 -10.51 21.98
C ALA A 540 -2.39 -11.33 23.26
N GLY A 541 -2.13 -10.66 24.40
CA GLY A 541 -1.92 -11.33 25.67
C GLY A 541 -3.12 -12.18 26.12
N GLY A 542 -4.33 -11.66 26.02
CA GLY A 542 -5.56 -12.39 26.37
C GLY A 542 -5.90 -13.49 25.37
N MET A 543 -5.77 -13.22 24.08
CA MET A 543 -6.10 -14.14 22.98
C MET A 543 -5.20 -15.37 22.96
N VAL A 544 -3.94 -15.25 23.40
CA VAL A 544 -3.01 -16.37 23.49
C VAL A 544 -3.46 -17.42 24.51
N VAL A 545 -4.15 -17.05 25.59
CA VAL A 545 -4.59 -18.00 26.64
C VAL A 545 -5.43 -19.16 26.07
N PRO A 546 -6.56 -18.92 25.36
CA PRO A 546 -7.32 -20.01 24.77
C PRO A 546 -6.57 -20.68 23.60
N LEU A 547 -5.73 -19.94 22.85
CA LEU A 547 -4.92 -20.53 21.78
C LEU A 547 -3.89 -21.56 22.28
N GLN A 548 -3.40 -21.42 23.52
CA GLN A 548 -2.46 -22.36 24.17
C GLN A 548 -3.11 -23.69 24.57
N SER A 549 -4.40 -23.68 24.91
CA SER A 549 -5.13 -24.89 25.29
C SER A 549 -5.55 -25.75 24.10
N GLU A 550 -5.40 -25.22 22.89
CA GLU A 550 -5.74 -25.86 21.64
C GLU A 550 -4.45 -26.40 20.97
N PRO A 551 -4.50 -27.55 20.29
CA PRO A 551 -3.33 -28.11 19.60
C PRO A 551 -2.77 -27.10 18.59
N ARG A 552 -1.44 -26.96 18.53
CA ARG A 552 -0.78 -26.26 17.42
C ARG A 552 -0.99 -27.10 16.17
N VAL A 553 -1.98 -26.71 15.37
CA VAL A 553 -2.24 -27.37 14.09
C VAL A 553 -1.12 -26.97 13.14
N GLY A 554 -0.49 -27.92 12.46
CA GLY A 554 0.47 -27.61 11.40
C GLY A 554 -0.19 -26.74 10.33
N LEU A 555 0.57 -25.84 9.72
CA LEU A 555 0.10 -24.86 8.73
C LEU A 555 -0.16 -25.50 7.34
N ASP A 556 -0.32 -26.82 7.27
CA ASP A 556 -0.38 -27.56 6.00
C ASP A 556 -1.81 -27.74 5.46
N ALA A 557 -1.90 -28.20 4.21
CA ALA A 557 -3.16 -28.39 3.50
C ALA A 557 -4.06 -29.45 4.18
N GLU A 558 -3.49 -30.46 4.83
CA GLU A 558 -4.21 -31.54 5.51
C GLU A 558 -4.90 -31.02 6.78
N ALA A 559 -4.21 -30.17 7.55
CA ALA A 559 -4.78 -29.43 8.66
C ALA A 559 -5.92 -28.50 8.25
N THR A 560 -5.78 -27.86 7.09
CA THR A 560 -6.78 -26.96 6.53
C THR A 560 -8.04 -27.72 6.09
N GLU A 561 -7.90 -28.83 5.36
CA GLU A 561 -9.03 -29.67 4.96
C GLU A 561 -9.80 -30.19 6.18
N LYS A 562 -9.08 -30.71 7.20
CA LYS A 562 -9.68 -31.15 8.46
C LYS A 562 -10.35 -30.01 9.25
N ALA A 563 -9.85 -28.78 9.14
CA ALA A 563 -10.44 -27.61 9.76
C ALA A 563 -11.67 -27.10 8.99
N LEU A 564 -11.74 -27.26 7.68
CA LEU A 564 -12.90 -26.86 6.89
C LEU A 564 -14.07 -27.86 6.98
N GLY A 565 -13.82 -29.11 7.33
CA GLY A 565 -14.84 -30.14 7.55
C GLY A 565 -14.85 -31.13 6.41
#